data_AF-A0A937QF74-F1
#
_entry.id   AF-A0A937QF74-F1
#
_cell.length_a   1.000
_cell.length_b   1.000
_cell.length_c   1.000
_cell.angle_alpha   90.00
_cell.angle_beta   90.00
_cell.angle_gamma   90.00
#
_symmetry.space_group_name_H-M   'P 1'
#
loop_
_entity.id
_entity.type
_entity.pdbx_description
1 polymer ?
#
loop_
_entity_poly.entity_id
_entity_poly.type
_entity_poly.pdbx_seq_one_letter_code
_entity_poly.pdbx_strand_id
1 'polypeptide(L)'
;MDTRAQLTDLPQGQKEAFHNSLLKRQSELVEEVSKTLISKAFENRYTLHPRRLKKLASEEVEIFINFFSTRDTEAIIEHGKKRSIEGLGEHPLLALFRIFQKCSLAISKDHNYDSLHYASETVGSFMETYLHGYMTERIKQTLTDQEQLRRALSTALEKQRQELFIKNFAIHTYINGIMLTDLDGKITYLNPAFMKMWGYDNLDEVLETDNSKFLGVQDFSELLHSLSESEGWQNEFNAVRTDGSTFDVVVTASLIQDEKLQPVGIMTSFIDVTERKRLESQL
;
A
#
# COMPACT_ATOMS: atom_id res chain seq x y z
N MET A 1 -8.37 40.78 -35.72
CA MET A 1 -7.21 40.95 -36.62
C MET A 1 -6.68 39.56 -36.89
N ASP A 2 -7.07 39.05 -38.05
CA ASP A 2 -6.81 37.71 -38.54
C ASP A 2 -5.45 37.74 -39.25
N THR A 3 -4.39 37.32 -38.57
CA THR A 3 -3.07 37.08 -39.16
C THR A 3 -2.67 35.65 -38.86
N ARG A 4 -3.48 34.69 -39.34
CA ARG A 4 -2.94 33.42 -39.83
C ARG A 4 -2.06 33.77 -41.03
N ALA A 5 -0.81 34.13 -40.76
CA ALA A 5 0.23 33.95 -41.77
C ALA A 5 0.12 32.49 -42.19
N GLN A 6 -0.23 32.25 -43.44
CA GLN A 6 -0.09 30.95 -44.07
C GLN A 6 1.41 30.62 -43.98
N LEU A 7 1.79 29.89 -42.93
CA LEU A 7 3.15 29.46 -42.68
C LEU A 7 3.48 28.45 -43.79
N THR A 8 4.32 28.91 -44.71
CA THR A 8 4.81 28.15 -45.84
C THR A 8 5.57 26.92 -45.33
N ASP A 9 4.89 25.78 -45.40
CA ASP A 9 5.51 24.46 -45.33
C ASP A 9 6.70 24.41 -46.30
N LEU A 10 7.83 23.87 -45.87
CA LEU A 10 9.04 23.83 -46.70
C LEU A 10 8.72 23.13 -48.04
N PRO A 11 9.30 23.57 -49.17
CA PRO A 11 9.23 22.80 -50.41
C PRO A 11 9.69 21.36 -50.19
N GLN A 12 9.06 20.40 -50.84
CA GLN A 12 9.33 18.96 -50.67
C GLN A 12 10.82 18.61 -50.75
N GLY A 13 11.57 19.20 -51.70
CA GLY A 13 13.01 18.98 -51.83
C GLY A 13 13.84 19.49 -50.64
N GLN A 14 13.39 20.55 -49.96
CA GLN A 14 14.05 21.06 -48.75
C GLN A 14 13.76 20.16 -47.54
N LYS A 15 12.54 19.60 -47.44
CA LYS A 15 12.20 18.58 -46.43
C LYS A 15 13.05 17.32 -46.59
N GLU A 16 13.20 16.84 -47.82
CA GLU A 16 14.03 15.68 -48.14
C GLU A 16 15.52 15.93 -47.84
N ALA A 17 16.03 17.12 -48.16
CA ALA A 17 17.39 17.52 -47.80
C ALA A 17 17.61 17.56 -46.28
N PHE A 18 16.63 18.06 -45.53
CA PHE A 18 16.67 18.06 -44.06
C PHE A 18 16.67 16.64 -43.50
N HIS A 19 15.77 15.78 -43.99
CA HIS A 19 15.70 14.37 -43.59
C HIS A 19 17.00 13.62 -43.90
N ASN A 20 17.59 13.83 -45.08
CA ASN A 20 18.88 13.25 -45.45
C ASN A 20 20.02 13.74 -44.54
N SER A 21 19.96 14.98 -44.07
CA SER A 21 20.93 15.53 -43.11
C SER A 21 20.80 14.88 -41.73
N LEU A 22 19.57 14.59 -41.29
CA LEU A 22 19.31 13.79 -40.08
C LEU A 22 19.84 12.35 -40.22
N LEU A 23 19.59 11.69 -41.35
CA LEU A 23 20.07 10.33 -41.62
C LEU A 23 21.61 10.23 -41.55
N LYS A 24 22.32 11.22 -42.09
CA LYS A 24 23.79 11.27 -42.00
C LYS A 24 24.31 11.34 -40.56
N ARG A 25 23.52 11.86 -39.62
CA ARG A 25 23.85 11.97 -38.19
C ARG A 25 23.24 10.86 -37.33
N GLN A 26 22.58 9.87 -37.92
CA GLN A 26 21.88 8.82 -37.17
C GLN A 26 22.80 8.08 -36.20
N SER A 27 24.00 7.67 -36.62
CA SER A 27 24.94 6.94 -35.76
C SER A 27 25.42 7.77 -34.57
N GLU A 28 25.71 9.06 -34.79
CA GLU A 28 26.11 10.02 -33.76
C GLU A 28 24.97 10.20 -32.74
N LEU A 29 23.74 10.40 -33.23
CA LEU A 29 22.54 10.52 -32.41
C LEU A 29 22.29 9.27 -31.56
N VAL A 30 22.40 8.07 -32.13
CA VAL A 30 22.23 6.81 -31.39
C VAL A 30 23.25 6.71 -30.26
N GLU A 31 24.50 7.11 -30.49
CA GLU A 31 25.54 7.11 -29.46
C GLU A 31 25.22 8.10 -28.33
N GLU A 32 24.81 9.33 -28.67
CA GLU A 32 24.47 10.37 -27.69
C GLU A 32 23.26 9.99 -26.83
N VAL A 33 22.19 9.50 -27.48
CA VAL A 33 20.97 8.97 -26.85
C VAL A 33 21.31 7.79 -25.94
N SER A 34 22.12 6.84 -26.42
CA SER A 34 22.55 5.68 -25.65
C SER A 34 23.33 6.06 -24.39
N LYS A 35 24.33 6.94 -24.52
CA LYS A 35 25.10 7.45 -23.36
C LYS A 35 24.19 8.13 -22.34
N THR A 36 23.26 8.95 -22.81
CA THR A 36 22.32 9.67 -21.95
C THR A 36 21.40 8.70 -21.20
N LEU A 37 20.78 7.76 -21.90
CA LEU A 37 19.92 6.75 -21.28
C LEU A 37 20.67 5.90 -20.25
N ILE A 38 21.90 5.47 -20.58
CA ILE A 38 22.73 4.67 -19.68
C ILE A 38 23.09 5.47 -18.42
N SER A 39 23.49 6.74 -18.57
CA SER A 39 23.80 7.60 -17.41
C SER A 39 22.61 7.81 -16.47
N LYS A 40 21.39 7.69 -17.01
CA LYS A 40 20.13 7.85 -16.28
C LYS A 40 19.40 6.53 -16.05
N ALA A 41 20.11 5.40 -16.11
CA ALA A 41 19.48 4.08 -16.05
C ALA A 41 18.59 3.87 -14.81
N PHE A 42 19.01 4.43 -13.66
CA PHE A 42 18.31 4.33 -12.37
C PHE A 42 17.12 5.28 -12.21
N GLU A 43 16.88 6.16 -13.19
CA GLU A 43 15.68 7.02 -13.23
C GLU A 43 14.52 6.32 -13.96
N ASN A 44 14.73 5.10 -14.47
CA ASN A 44 13.70 4.29 -15.10
C ASN A 44 12.94 3.43 -14.08
N ARG A 45 11.77 2.94 -14.48
CA ARG A 45 11.05 1.94 -13.68
C ARG A 45 11.81 0.62 -13.68
N TYR A 46 11.63 -0.15 -12.61
CA TYR A 46 12.28 -1.45 -12.43
C TYR A 46 11.99 -2.45 -13.56
N THR A 47 10.91 -2.24 -14.33
CA THR A 47 10.56 -3.04 -15.52
C THR A 47 11.54 -2.85 -16.67
N LEU A 48 12.27 -1.72 -16.72
CA LEU A 48 13.22 -1.42 -17.77
C LEU A 48 14.65 -1.78 -17.36
N HIS A 49 15.11 -2.95 -17.80
CA HIS A 49 16.45 -3.41 -17.52
C HIS A 49 17.54 -2.59 -18.27
N PRO A 50 18.67 -2.19 -17.63
CA PRO A 50 19.70 -1.35 -18.27
C PRO A 50 20.28 -1.89 -19.60
N ARG A 51 20.34 -3.22 -19.75
CA ARG A 51 20.76 -3.87 -21.02
C ARG A 51 19.88 -3.50 -22.24
N ARG A 52 18.62 -3.10 -22.02
CA ARG A 52 17.70 -2.67 -23.08
C ARG A 52 18.03 -1.27 -23.62
N LEU A 53 18.71 -0.43 -22.83
CA LEU A 53 18.87 1.00 -23.12
C LEU A 53 19.61 1.28 -24.43
N LYS A 54 20.59 0.45 -24.80
CA LYS A 54 21.28 0.57 -26.10
C LYS A 54 20.34 0.32 -27.27
N LYS A 55 19.48 -0.70 -27.17
CA LYS A 55 18.50 -1.03 -28.22
C LYS A 55 17.41 0.04 -28.30
N LEU A 56 16.93 0.49 -27.14
CA LEU A 56 16.02 1.62 -27.02
C LEU A 56 16.55 2.84 -27.73
N ALA A 57 17.82 3.18 -27.53
CA ALA A 57 18.42 4.34 -28.19
C ALA A 57 18.28 4.29 -29.72
N SER A 58 18.59 3.14 -30.34
CA SER A 58 18.39 2.94 -31.78
C SER A 58 16.94 3.13 -32.21
N GLU A 59 16.00 2.51 -31.48
CA GLU A 59 14.57 2.61 -31.77
C GLU A 59 14.03 4.05 -31.60
N GLU A 60 14.52 4.81 -30.62
CA GLU A 60 14.14 6.22 -30.40
C GLU A 60 14.65 7.14 -31.51
N VAL A 61 15.87 6.92 -31.99
CA VAL A 61 16.42 7.72 -33.09
C VAL A 61 15.72 7.40 -34.40
N GLU A 62 15.41 6.13 -34.64
CA GLU A 62 14.71 5.68 -35.86
C GLU A 62 13.30 6.28 -35.96
N ILE A 63 12.49 6.16 -34.90
CA ILE A 63 11.12 6.71 -34.90
C ILE A 63 11.15 8.24 -35.08
N PHE A 64 12.12 8.92 -34.48
CA PHE A 64 12.29 10.36 -34.58
C PHE A 64 12.63 10.81 -36.01
N ILE A 65 13.62 10.17 -36.64
CA ILE A 65 14.04 10.50 -38.01
C ILE A 65 12.91 10.19 -39.00
N ASN A 66 12.22 9.07 -38.83
CA ASN A 66 11.11 8.67 -39.70
C ASN A 66 9.94 9.67 -39.65
N PHE A 67 9.65 10.25 -38.47
CA PHE A 67 8.58 11.21 -38.31
C PHE A 67 8.73 12.47 -39.19
N PHE A 68 9.97 12.92 -39.45
CA PHE A 68 10.22 14.05 -40.34
C PHE A 68 9.71 13.82 -41.78
N SER A 69 9.64 12.56 -42.20
CA SER A 69 9.17 12.15 -43.52
C SER A 69 7.70 11.74 -43.51
N THR A 70 7.28 10.93 -42.53
CA THR A 70 5.94 10.31 -42.56
C THR A 70 4.85 11.18 -41.96
N ARG A 71 5.17 11.99 -40.94
CA ARG A 71 4.17 12.69 -40.10
C ARG A 71 3.12 11.77 -39.50
N ASP A 72 3.45 10.49 -39.34
CA ASP A 72 2.53 9.48 -38.82
C ASP A 72 2.36 9.65 -37.30
N THR A 73 1.33 10.39 -36.92
CA THR A 73 1.04 10.67 -35.51
C THR A 73 0.55 9.43 -34.76
N GLU A 74 -0.13 8.50 -35.42
CA GLU A 74 -0.64 7.28 -34.78
C GLU A 74 0.53 6.38 -34.37
N ALA A 75 1.53 6.20 -35.24
CA ALA A 75 2.75 5.47 -34.91
C ALA A 75 3.50 6.10 -33.73
N ILE A 76 3.56 7.43 -33.64
CA ILE A 76 4.21 8.13 -32.52
C ILE A 76 3.44 7.92 -31.20
N ILE A 77 2.10 7.97 -31.24
CA ILE A 77 1.26 7.69 -30.07
C ILE A 77 1.53 6.27 -29.56
N GLU A 78 1.46 5.26 -30.43
CA GLU A 78 1.69 3.87 -30.06
C GLU A 78 3.12 3.64 -29.54
N HIS A 79 4.10 4.31 -30.14
CA HIS A 79 5.47 4.25 -29.66
C HIS A 79 5.63 4.87 -28.27
N GLY A 80 5.00 6.03 -28.01
CA GLY A 80 4.95 6.65 -26.69
C GLY A 80 4.33 5.73 -25.64
N LYS A 81 3.19 5.08 -25.97
CA LYS A 81 2.55 4.08 -25.09
C LYS A 81 3.49 2.93 -24.78
N LYS A 82 4.15 2.35 -25.79
CA LYS A 82 5.12 1.26 -25.64
C LYS A 82 6.24 1.65 -24.67
N ARG A 83 6.76 2.87 -24.74
CA ARG A 83 7.84 3.34 -23.85
C ARG A 83 7.42 3.57 -22.42
N SER A 84 6.16 3.99 -22.23
CA SER A 84 5.56 3.92 -20.91
C SER A 84 5.55 2.47 -20.44
N ILE A 85 4.97 1.53 -21.20
CA ILE A 85 4.85 0.12 -20.78
C ILE A 85 6.20 -0.52 -20.42
N GLU A 86 7.23 -0.30 -21.23
CA GLU A 86 8.56 -0.85 -20.98
C GLU A 86 9.22 -0.26 -19.72
N GLY A 87 8.81 0.94 -19.30
CA GLY A 87 9.28 1.56 -18.05
C GLY A 87 10.28 2.69 -18.23
N LEU A 88 10.35 3.33 -19.41
CA LEU A 88 11.18 4.51 -19.60
C LEU A 88 10.71 5.61 -18.64
N GLY A 89 11.64 6.17 -17.87
CA GLY A 89 11.36 7.24 -16.91
C GLY A 89 11.14 8.59 -17.60
N GLU A 90 10.44 9.50 -16.91
CA GLU A 90 10.16 10.85 -17.40
C GLU A 90 11.43 11.67 -17.61
N HIS A 91 12.39 11.57 -16.69
CA HIS A 91 13.64 12.32 -16.77
C HIS A 91 14.55 11.84 -17.93
N PRO A 92 14.78 10.53 -18.14
CA PRO A 92 15.39 10.02 -19.36
C PRO A 92 14.66 10.48 -20.62
N LEU A 93 13.33 10.40 -20.66
CA LEU A 93 12.53 10.83 -21.81
C LEU A 93 12.72 12.31 -22.16
N LEU A 94 12.65 13.20 -21.17
CA LEU A 94 12.91 14.63 -21.37
C LEU A 94 14.34 14.90 -21.84
N ALA A 95 15.32 14.12 -21.37
CA ALA A 95 16.70 14.23 -21.83
C ALA A 95 16.83 13.84 -23.32
N LEU A 96 16.12 12.81 -23.77
CA LEU A 96 16.06 12.42 -25.18
C LEU A 96 15.49 13.53 -26.06
N PHE A 97 14.37 14.12 -25.64
CA PHE A 97 13.75 15.22 -26.37
C PHE A 97 14.68 16.42 -26.51
N ARG A 98 15.45 16.74 -25.47
CA ARG A 98 16.48 17.80 -25.57
C ARG A 98 17.55 17.47 -26.62
N ILE A 99 17.96 16.22 -26.75
CA ILE A 99 18.93 15.80 -27.78
C ILE A 99 18.33 15.99 -29.18
N PHE A 100 17.11 15.52 -29.39
CA PHE A 100 16.39 15.67 -30.65
C PHE A 100 16.18 17.12 -31.07
N GLN A 101 15.82 17.98 -30.12
CA GLN A 101 15.70 19.42 -30.34
C GLN A 101 17.04 20.04 -30.73
N LYS A 102 18.11 19.74 -29.98
CA LYS A 102 19.45 20.26 -30.25
C LYS A 102 19.96 19.84 -31.63
N CYS A 103 19.79 18.57 -31.99
CA CYS A 103 20.22 18.06 -33.29
C CYS A 103 19.47 18.74 -34.45
N SER A 104 18.15 18.88 -34.32
CA SER A 104 17.32 19.52 -35.34
C SER A 104 17.69 20.99 -35.53
N LEU A 105 17.94 21.71 -34.44
CA LEU A 105 18.42 23.10 -34.49
C LEU A 105 19.81 23.19 -35.10
N ALA A 106 20.72 22.26 -34.80
CA ALA A 106 22.07 22.25 -35.35
C ALA A 106 22.06 22.08 -36.88
N ILE A 107 21.22 21.20 -37.42
CA ILE A 107 21.05 21.01 -38.88
C ILE A 107 20.45 22.25 -39.54
N SER A 108 19.56 22.93 -38.83
CA SER A 108 18.88 24.13 -39.32
C SER A 108 19.77 25.38 -39.37
N LYS A 109 20.87 25.43 -38.59
CA LYS A 109 21.78 26.58 -38.54
C LYS A 109 22.52 26.85 -39.85
N ASP A 110 22.66 25.82 -40.69
CA ASP A 110 23.31 25.93 -42.00
C ASP A 110 22.33 26.44 -43.09
N HIS A 111 21.09 26.79 -42.72
CA HIS A 111 19.98 27.09 -43.62
C HIS A 111 19.26 28.40 -43.24
N ASN A 112 18.18 28.73 -43.95
CA ASN A 112 17.35 29.93 -43.76
C ASN A 112 16.37 29.83 -42.56
N TYR A 113 15.69 30.94 -42.26
CA TYR A 113 14.67 31.03 -41.19
C TYR A 113 13.56 29.98 -41.33
N ASP A 114 13.14 29.67 -42.56
CA ASP A 114 12.08 28.69 -42.83
C ASP A 114 12.47 27.27 -42.39
N SER A 115 13.76 26.91 -42.53
CA SER A 115 14.27 25.61 -42.11
C SER A 115 14.29 25.46 -40.58
N LEU A 116 14.65 26.54 -39.86
CA LEU A 116 14.58 26.60 -38.41
C LEU A 116 13.15 26.47 -37.91
N HIS A 117 12.21 27.18 -38.55
CA HIS A 117 10.80 27.13 -38.21
C HIS A 117 10.23 25.72 -38.40
N TYR A 118 10.44 25.12 -39.58
CA TYR A 118 10.02 23.75 -39.88
C TYR A 118 10.57 22.73 -38.90
N ALA A 119 11.86 22.79 -38.59
CA ALA A 119 12.48 21.89 -37.62
C ALA A 119 11.86 22.05 -36.23
N SER A 120 11.65 23.29 -35.78
CA SER A 120 11.03 23.58 -34.48
C SER A 120 9.60 23.06 -34.38
N GLU A 121 8.75 23.32 -35.37
CA GLU A 121 7.36 22.83 -35.39
C GLU A 121 7.29 21.30 -35.46
N THR A 122 8.16 20.69 -36.28
CA THR A 122 8.21 19.24 -36.44
C THR A 122 8.58 18.54 -35.15
N VAL A 123 9.64 19.01 -34.50
CA VAL A 123 10.07 18.47 -33.21
C VAL A 123 9.00 18.71 -32.14
N GLY A 124 8.37 19.88 -32.12
CA GLY A 124 7.26 20.17 -31.21
C GLY A 124 6.11 19.18 -31.37
N SER A 125 5.65 18.98 -32.60
CA SER A 125 4.59 18.02 -32.94
C SER A 125 4.97 16.58 -32.57
N PHE A 126 6.21 16.17 -32.84
CA PHE A 126 6.72 14.86 -32.43
C PHE A 126 6.65 14.68 -30.92
N MET A 127 7.19 15.64 -30.16
CA MET A 127 7.25 15.56 -28.69
C MET A 127 5.85 15.54 -28.08
N GLU A 128 4.95 16.41 -28.54
CA GLU A 128 3.57 16.48 -28.05
C GLU A 128 2.82 15.15 -28.31
N THR A 129 2.92 14.63 -29.54
CA THR A 129 2.27 13.38 -29.93
C THR A 129 2.82 12.18 -29.14
N TYR A 130 4.14 12.15 -28.94
CA TYR A 130 4.80 11.10 -28.16
C TYR A 130 4.35 11.15 -26.70
N LEU A 131 4.40 12.34 -26.09
CA LEU A 131 3.99 12.55 -24.71
C LEU A 131 2.52 12.21 -24.51
N HIS A 132 1.66 12.51 -25.48
CA HIS A 132 0.25 12.13 -25.42
C HIS A 132 0.09 10.61 -25.26
N GLY A 133 0.75 9.81 -26.10
CA GLY A 133 0.73 8.35 -25.99
C GLY A 133 1.35 7.85 -24.68
N TYR A 134 2.53 8.39 -24.33
CA TYR A 134 3.24 8.03 -23.10
C TYR A 134 2.40 8.29 -21.85
N MET A 135 1.85 9.48 -21.72
CA MET A 135 1.06 9.91 -20.55
C MET A 135 -0.27 9.17 -20.47
N THR A 136 -0.94 8.94 -21.61
CA THR A 136 -2.19 8.17 -21.64
C THR A 136 -1.99 6.77 -21.05
N GLU A 137 -0.96 6.06 -21.49
CA GLU A 137 -0.67 4.72 -20.96
C GLU A 137 -0.13 4.78 -19.53
N ARG A 138 0.64 5.82 -19.19
CA ARG A 138 1.15 6.02 -17.83
C ARG A 138 0.02 6.21 -16.82
N ILE A 139 -0.96 7.03 -17.15
CA ILE A 139 -2.15 7.28 -16.32
C ILE A 139 -2.95 6.00 -16.17
N LYS A 140 -3.17 5.26 -17.26
CA LYS A 140 -3.89 3.97 -17.25
C LYS A 140 -3.22 2.93 -16.35
N GLN A 141 -1.89 2.78 -16.44
CA GLN A 141 -1.14 1.89 -15.54
C GLN A 141 -1.28 2.32 -14.08
N THR A 142 -1.10 3.62 -13.80
CA THR A 142 -1.20 4.16 -12.43
C THR A 142 -2.58 3.91 -11.82
N LEU A 143 -3.65 4.12 -12.58
CA LEU A 143 -5.02 3.86 -12.12
C LEU A 143 -5.26 2.36 -11.85
N THR A 144 -4.72 1.49 -12.71
CA THR A 144 -4.84 0.04 -12.54
C THR A 144 -4.12 -0.43 -11.27
N ASP A 145 -2.90 0.05 -11.05
CA ASP A 145 -2.10 -0.28 -9.86
C ASP A 145 -2.79 0.23 -8.58
N GLN A 146 -3.34 1.45 -8.61
CA GLN A 146 -4.11 2.01 -7.50
C GLN A 146 -5.36 1.20 -7.17
N GLU A 147 -6.10 0.73 -8.18
CA GLU A 147 -7.29 -0.06 -7.97
C GLU A 147 -6.96 -1.46 -7.41
N GLN A 148 -5.90 -2.09 -7.90
CA GLN A 148 -5.40 -3.36 -7.36
C GLN A 148 -4.99 -3.22 -5.89
N LEU A 149 -4.22 -2.18 -5.56
CA LEU A 149 -3.79 -1.92 -4.18
C LEU A 149 -4.99 -1.65 -3.26
N ARG A 150 -5.96 -0.84 -3.71
CA ARG A 150 -7.18 -0.56 -2.95
C ARG A 150 -7.99 -1.83 -2.67
N ARG A 151 -8.14 -2.70 -3.67
CA ARG A 151 -8.85 -3.99 -3.49
C ARG A 151 -8.11 -4.90 -2.51
N ALA A 152 -6.79 -5.06 -2.67
CA ALA A 152 -5.98 -5.86 -1.76
C ALA A 152 -6.06 -5.37 -0.31
N LEU A 153 -5.97 -4.06 -0.10
CA LEU A 153 -6.09 -3.44 1.22
C LEU A 153 -7.50 -3.65 1.82
N SER A 154 -8.55 -3.46 1.02
CA SER A 154 -9.93 -3.69 1.47
C SER A 154 -10.16 -5.14 1.89
N THR A 155 -9.64 -6.11 1.13
CA THR A 155 -9.75 -7.53 1.46
C THR A 155 -8.96 -7.88 2.73
N ALA A 156 -7.76 -7.33 2.89
CA ALA A 156 -6.95 -7.55 4.09
C ALA A 156 -7.63 -6.97 5.34
N LEU A 157 -8.18 -5.76 5.25
CA LEU A 157 -8.88 -5.11 6.35
C LEU A 157 -10.15 -5.87 6.74
N GLU A 158 -10.94 -6.32 5.77
CA GLU A 158 -12.16 -7.08 6.06
C GLU A 158 -11.82 -8.42 6.72
N LYS A 159 -10.77 -9.10 6.27
CA LYS A 159 -10.29 -10.34 6.91
C LYS A 159 -9.87 -10.09 8.36
N GLN A 160 -9.12 -9.02 8.63
CA GLN A 160 -8.70 -8.67 9.99
C GLN A 160 -9.91 -8.33 10.88
N ARG A 161 -10.88 -7.59 10.35
CA ARG A 161 -12.11 -7.26 11.07
C ARG A 161 -12.93 -8.50 11.40
N GLN A 162 -13.06 -9.43 10.46
CA GLN A 162 -13.78 -10.68 10.66
C GLN A 162 -13.08 -11.56 11.72
N GLU A 163 -11.75 -11.62 11.69
CA GLU A 163 -10.98 -12.37 12.70
C GLU A 163 -11.18 -11.79 14.11
N LEU A 164 -11.10 -10.47 14.26
CA LEU A 164 -11.38 -9.79 15.53
C LEU A 164 -12.82 -10.01 15.99
N PHE A 165 -13.78 -9.94 15.07
CA PHE A 165 -15.18 -10.21 15.38
C PHE A 165 -15.37 -11.64 15.91
N ILE A 166 -14.81 -12.65 15.24
CA ILE A 166 -14.92 -14.04 15.68
C ILE A 166 -14.28 -14.25 17.05
N LYS A 167 -13.08 -13.70 17.28
CA LYS A 167 -12.39 -13.80 18.59
C LYS A 167 -13.20 -13.15 19.71
N ASN A 168 -13.66 -11.92 19.51
CA ASN A 168 -14.47 -11.21 20.50
C ASN A 168 -15.80 -11.91 20.75
N PHE A 169 -16.46 -12.38 19.69
CA PHE A 169 -17.72 -13.11 19.81
C PHE A 169 -17.53 -14.42 20.58
N ALA A 170 -16.44 -15.16 20.33
CA ALA A 170 -16.13 -16.40 21.06
C ALA A 170 -15.97 -16.16 22.57
N ILE A 171 -15.25 -15.10 22.97
CA ILE A 171 -15.10 -14.69 24.38
C ILE A 171 -16.46 -14.28 24.97
N HIS A 172 -17.25 -13.53 24.22
CA HIS A 172 -18.57 -13.06 24.63
C HIS A 172 -19.59 -14.18 24.82
N THR A 173 -19.60 -15.20 23.96
CA THR A 173 -20.53 -16.33 24.07
C THR A 173 -20.00 -17.50 24.88
N TYR A 174 -18.79 -17.39 25.46
CA TYR A 174 -18.22 -18.46 26.27
C TYR A 174 -19.09 -18.74 27.50
N ILE A 175 -19.22 -20.02 27.86
CA ILE A 175 -20.15 -20.48 28.90
C ILE A 175 -19.63 -20.17 30.30
N ASN A 176 -18.32 -20.14 30.49
CA ASN A 176 -17.70 -19.76 31.75
C ASN A 176 -17.59 -18.24 31.83
N GLY A 177 -17.57 -17.72 33.06
CA GLY A 177 -17.34 -16.30 33.27
C GLY A 177 -15.96 -15.92 32.76
N ILE A 178 -15.86 -14.82 32.00
CA ILE A 178 -14.59 -14.23 31.59
C ILE A 178 -14.58 -12.77 32.05
N MET A 179 -13.46 -12.39 32.66
CA MET A 179 -13.14 -11.02 33.01
C MET A 179 -11.77 -10.66 32.44
N LEU A 180 -11.65 -9.49 31.85
CA LEU A 180 -10.37 -8.89 31.48
C LEU A 180 -10.15 -7.64 32.33
N THR A 181 -8.93 -7.46 32.79
CA THR A 181 -8.50 -6.29 33.57
C THR A 181 -7.21 -5.72 33.00
N ASP A 182 -6.96 -4.44 33.24
CA ASP A 182 -5.61 -3.89 33.10
C ASP A 182 -4.70 -4.34 34.25
N LEU A 183 -3.45 -3.90 34.26
CA LEU A 183 -2.49 -4.27 35.29
C LEU A 183 -2.77 -3.63 36.66
N ASP A 184 -3.62 -2.61 36.73
CA ASP A 184 -4.07 -2.00 37.99
C ASP A 184 -5.31 -2.69 38.56
N GLY A 185 -5.79 -3.74 37.89
CA GLY A 185 -6.96 -4.53 38.29
C GLY A 185 -8.30 -3.90 37.90
N LYS A 186 -8.29 -2.83 37.10
CA LYS A 186 -9.51 -2.23 36.60
C LYS A 186 -10.12 -3.11 35.52
N ILE A 187 -11.38 -3.47 35.71
CA ILE A 187 -12.14 -4.28 34.76
C ILE A 187 -12.31 -3.52 33.45
N THR A 188 -11.85 -4.13 32.36
CA THR A 188 -11.98 -3.60 30.99
C THR A 188 -13.03 -4.35 30.18
N TYR A 189 -13.36 -5.58 30.58
CA TYR A 189 -14.37 -6.40 29.92
C TYR A 189 -14.91 -7.49 30.84
N LEU A 190 -16.21 -7.77 30.74
CA LEU A 190 -16.89 -8.91 31.34
C LEU A 190 -17.79 -9.56 30.29
N ASN A 191 -17.80 -10.88 30.20
CA ASN A 191 -18.77 -11.57 29.35
C ASN A 191 -20.14 -11.75 30.07
N PRO A 192 -21.24 -11.98 29.34
CA PRO A 192 -22.56 -12.23 29.93
C PRO A 192 -22.61 -13.43 30.87
N ALA A 193 -21.78 -14.46 30.66
CA ALA A 193 -21.74 -15.62 31.53
C ALA A 193 -21.29 -15.24 32.94
N PHE A 194 -20.30 -14.36 33.09
CA PHE A 194 -19.88 -13.82 34.39
C PHE A 194 -21.06 -13.11 35.08
N MET A 195 -21.71 -12.19 34.36
CA MET A 195 -22.84 -11.41 34.89
C MET A 195 -23.94 -12.33 35.42
N LYS A 196 -24.33 -13.32 34.61
CA LYS A 196 -25.33 -14.32 34.97
C LYS A 196 -24.90 -15.21 36.14
N MET A 197 -23.63 -15.60 36.18
CA MET A 197 -23.10 -16.47 37.24
C MET A 197 -23.22 -15.77 38.60
N TRP A 198 -22.84 -14.49 38.66
CA TRP A 198 -22.84 -13.68 39.90
C TRP A 198 -24.19 -13.03 40.21
N GLY A 199 -25.12 -13.02 39.26
CA GLY A 199 -26.46 -12.45 39.41
C GLY A 199 -26.51 -10.93 39.24
N TYR A 200 -25.57 -10.35 38.49
CA TYR A 200 -25.60 -8.93 38.15
C TYR A 200 -26.39 -8.69 36.87
N ASP A 201 -27.33 -7.74 36.92
CA ASP A 201 -28.11 -7.30 35.77
C ASP A 201 -27.51 -6.04 35.09
N ASN A 202 -26.71 -5.27 35.84
CA ASN A 202 -26.05 -4.06 35.35
C ASN A 202 -24.53 -4.15 35.50
N LEU A 203 -23.81 -3.78 34.44
CA LEU A 203 -22.35 -3.75 34.43
C LEU A 203 -21.78 -2.73 35.43
N ASP A 204 -22.43 -1.58 35.60
CA ASP A 204 -21.92 -0.51 36.46
C ASP A 204 -21.80 -0.95 37.93
N GLU A 205 -22.73 -1.79 38.42
CA GLU A 205 -22.69 -2.34 39.78
C GLU A 205 -21.48 -3.24 40.00
N VAL A 206 -21.07 -3.98 38.97
CA VAL A 206 -19.87 -4.82 39.03
C VAL A 206 -18.61 -3.96 39.03
N LEU A 207 -18.59 -2.89 38.23
CA LEU A 207 -17.43 -1.99 38.13
C LEU A 207 -17.17 -1.21 39.43
N GLU A 208 -18.20 -1.00 40.26
CA GLU A 208 -18.07 -0.40 41.60
C GLU A 208 -17.65 -1.41 42.67
N THR A 209 -17.64 -2.71 42.36
CA THR A 209 -17.26 -3.78 43.28
C THR A 209 -15.75 -4.03 43.25
N ASP A 210 -15.14 -4.17 44.42
CA ASP A 210 -13.74 -4.56 44.54
C ASP A 210 -13.50 -5.94 43.89
N ASN A 211 -12.62 -5.96 42.91
CA ASN A 211 -12.27 -7.12 42.12
C ASN A 211 -11.67 -8.27 42.96
N SER A 212 -11.03 -7.96 44.10
CA SER A 212 -10.50 -8.97 45.03
C SER A 212 -11.57 -9.98 45.49
N LYS A 213 -12.82 -9.53 45.61
CA LYS A 213 -13.98 -10.37 45.99
C LYS A 213 -14.30 -11.45 44.98
N PHE A 214 -14.11 -11.17 43.69
CA PHE A 214 -14.37 -12.14 42.64
C PHE A 214 -13.26 -13.19 42.52
N LEU A 215 -12.07 -12.85 43.00
CA LEU A 215 -10.89 -13.71 42.98
C LEU A 215 -10.76 -14.53 44.28
N GLY A 216 -11.43 -14.14 45.35
CA GLY A 216 -11.27 -14.80 46.66
C GLY A 216 -9.89 -14.55 47.26
N VAL A 217 -9.31 -13.37 46.99
CA VAL A 217 -8.03 -12.88 47.53
C VAL A 217 -8.28 -11.67 48.43
N GLN A 218 -7.33 -11.32 49.29
CA GLN A 218 -7.47 -10.14 50.14
C GLN A 218 -7.14 -8.85 49.40
N ASP A 219 -6.17 -8.91 48.49
CA ASP A 219 -5.73 -7.78 47.67
C ASP A 219 -5.39 -8.29 46.26
N PHE A 220 -5.77 -7.50 45.25
CA PHE A 220 -5.43 -7.75 43.86
C PHE A 220 -3.90 -7.82 43.63
N SER A 221 -3.11 -7.12 44.45
CA SER A 221 -1.64 -7.18 44.36
C SER A 221 -1.06 -8.59 44.58
N GLU A 222 -1.74 -9.44 45.36
CA GLU A 222 -1.36 -10.84 45.58
C GLU A 222 -1.43 -11.67 44.28
N LEU A 223 -2.44 -11.38 43.45
CA LEU A 223 -2.60 -12.02 42.15
C LEU A 223 -1.48 -11.62 41.20
N LEU A 224 -1.18 -10.32 41.09
CA LEU A 224 -0.11 -9.81 40.22
C LEU A 224 1.25 -10.41 40.57
N HIS A 225 1.56 -10.49 41.87
CA HIS A 225 2.81 -11.10 42.32
C HIS A 225 2.86 -12.58 41.93
N SER A 226 1.79 -13.34 42.18
CA SER A 226 1.71 -14.76 41.81
C SER A 226 1.86 -15.00 40.30
N LEU A 227 1.25 -14.15 39.48
CA LEU A 227 1.34 -14.20 38.02
C LEU A 227 2.71 -13.76 37.48
N SER A 228 3.48 -13.00 38.25
CA SER A 228 4.87 -12.64 37.88
C SER A 228 5.85 -13.80 38.07
N GLU A 229 5.52 -14.75 38.94
CA GLU A 229 6.40 -15.87 39.31
C GLU A 229 6.01 -17.20 38.64
N SER A 230 4.84 -17.27 38.00
CA SER A 230 4.29 -18.49 37.41
C SER A 230 3.50 -18.23 36.12
N GLU A 231 3.31 -19.26 35.28
CA GLU A 231 2.55 -19.13 34.03
C GLU A 231 1.03 -18.93 34.23
N GLY A 232 0.52 -19.09 35.46
CA GLY A 232 -0.88 -18.91 35.75
C GLY A 232 -1.20 -19.07 37.23
N TRP A 233 -2.35 -18.54 37.63
CA TRP A 233 -2.84 -18.59 39.00
C TRP A 233 -4.20 -19.29 39.05
N GLN A 234 -4.45 -20.07 40.10
CA GLN A 234 -5.72 -20.74 40.31
C GLN A 234 -6.14 -20.64 41.78
N ASN A 235 -7.41 -20.40 42.01
CA ASN A 235 -8.03 -20.44 43.33
C ASN A 235 -9.40 -21.12 43.25
N GLU A 236 -9.84 -21.66 44.37
CA GLU A 236 -11.16 -22.25 44.50
C GLU A 236 -11.77 -21.84 45.84
N PHE A 237 -12.96 -21.26 45.80
CA PHE A 237 -13.62 -20.77 47.01
C PHE A 237 -15.14 -20.76 46.88
N ASN A 238 -15.82 -20.58 48.01
CA ASN A 238 -17.25 -20.43 48.05
C ASN A 238 -17.61 -18.94 47.90
N ALA A 239 -18.23 -18.60 46.78
CA ALA A 239 -18.58 -17.24 46.43
C ALA A 239 -20.07 -16.96 46.69
N VAL A 240 -20.41 -15.68 46.83
CA VAL A 240 -21.77 -15.20 47.17
C VAL A 240 -22.31 -14.39 46.00
N ARG A 241 -23.49 -14.76 45.50
CA ARG A 241 -24.23 -14.02 44.47
C ARG A 241 -24.88 -12.76 45.05
N THR A 242 -25.33 -11.86 44.18
CA THR A 242 -26.07 -10.65 44.55
C THR A 242 -27.35 -10.92 45.35
N ASP A 243 -28.00 -12.07 45.13
CA ASP A 243 -29.19 -12.52 45.86
C ASP A 243 -28.89 -13.17 47.24
N GLY A 244 -27.61 -13.27 47.60
CA GLY A 244 -27.13 -13.89 48.84
C GLY A 244 -26.96 -15.41 48.78
N SER A 245 -27.30 -16.07 47.66
CA SER A 245 -27.03 -17.49 47.47
C SER A 245 -25.53 -17.77 47.29
N THR A 246 -25.08 -18.93 47.76
CA THR A 246 -23.68 -19.34 47.65
C THR A 246 -23.46 -20.41 46.60
N PHE A 247 -22.25 -20.48 46.06
CA PHE A 247 -21.87 -21.50 45.09
C PHE A 247 -20.33 -21.64 45.05
N ASP A 248 -19.85 -22.79 44.57
CA ASP A 248 -18.42 -23.07 44.50
C ASP A 248 -17.87 -22.63 43.14
N VAL A 249 -16.82 -21.78 43.17
CA VAL A 249 -16.14 -21.30 41.96
C VAL A 249 -14.70 -21.77 41.92
N VAL A 250 -14.28 -22.24 40.75
CA VAL A 250 -12.86 -22.32 40.38
C VAL A 250 -12.51 -21.11 39.52
N VAL A 251 -11.50 -20.36 39.94
CA VAL A 251 -10.99 -19.18 39.26
C VAL A 251 -9.60 -19.46 38.74
N THR A 252 -9.36 -19.18 37.46
CA THR A 252 -8.02 -19.21 36.87
C THR A 252 -7.68 -17.85 36.26
N ALA A 253 -6.44 -17.43 36.36
CA ALA A 253 -5.97 -16.17 35.80
C ALA A 253 -4.63 -16.34 35.07
N SER A 254 -4.44 -15.55 34.01
CA SER A 254 -3.20 -15.49 33.23
C SER A 254 -2.92 -14.08 32.72
N LEU A 255 -1.64 -13.76 32.49
CA LEU A 255 -1.24 -12.49 31.92
C LEU A 255 -1.56 -12.43 30.41
N ILE A 256 -2.09 -11.30 29.99
CA ILE A 256 -2.16 -10.92 28.58
C ILE A 256 -0.88 -10.16 28.27
N GLN A 257 -0.14 -10.59 27.25
CA GLN A 257 1.12 -9.98 26.85
C GLN A 257 1.03 -9.42 25.43
N ASP A 258 1.78 -8.33 25.17
CA ASP A 258 1.96 -7.81 23.83
C ASP A 258 2.98 -8.64 23.01
N GLU A 259 3.24 -8.24 21.77
CA GLU A 259 4.21 -8.91 20.88
C GLU A 259 5.66 -8.89 21.41
N LYS A 260 5.96 -8.06 22.42
CA LYS A 260 7.27 -7.95 23.09
C LYS A 260 7.29 -8.66 24.45
N LEU A 261 6.30 -9.50 24.72
CA LEU A 261 6.13 -10.22 25.99
C LEU A 261 5.97 -9.28 27.20
N GLN A 262 5.55 -8.04 26.98
CA GLN A 262 5.25 -7.11 28.06
C GLN A 262 3.80 -7.35 28.52
N PRO A 263 3.55 -7.50 29.83
CA PRO A 263 2.19 -7.59 30.36
C PRO A 263 1.38 -6.34 29.98
N VAL A 264 0.15 -6.52 29.51
CA VAL A 264 -0.79 -5.44 29.16
C VAL A 264 -2.14 -5.57 29.87
N GLY A 265 -2.37 -6.70 30.55
CA GLY A 265 -3.58 -6.94 31.32
C GLY A 265 -3.62 -8.37 31.85
N ILE A 266 -4.73 -8.74 32.47
CA ILE A 266 -4.98 -10.07 33.02
C ILE A 266 -6.31 -10.60 32.49
N MET A 267 -6.31 -11.86 32.06
CA MET A 267 -7.52 -12.61 31.76
C MET A 267 -7.85 -13.53 32.93
N THR A 268 -9.09 -13.51 33.39
CA THR A 268 -9.60 -14.38 34.45
C THR A 268 -10.80 -15.17 33.95
N SER A 269 -10.83 -16.47 34.22
CA SER A 269 -11.93 -17.38 33.93
C SER A 269 -12.55 -17.90 35.22
N PHE A 270 -13.88 -18.01 35.25
CA PHE A 270 -14.67 -18.45 36.41
C PHE A 270 -15.54 -19.64 36.01
N ILE A 271 -15.45 -20.73 36.75
CA ILE A 271 -16.23 -21.95 36.51
C ILE A 271 -17.04 -22.26 37.76
N ASP A 272 -18.37 -22.28 37.64
CA ASP A 272 -19.25 -22.79 38.69
C ASP A 272 -19.15 -24.32 38.73
N VAL A 273 -18.63 -24.86 39.83
CA VAL A 273 -18.40 -26.29 40.03
C VAL A 273 -19.38 -26.89 41.04
N THR A 274 -20.41 -26.15 41.45
CA THR A 274 -21.36 -26.54 42.51
C THR A 274 -22.08 -27.85 42.18
N GLU A 275 -22.60 -27.98 40.96
CA GLU A 275 -23.32 -29.19 40.54
C GLU A 275 -22.38 -30.40 40.48
N ARG A 276 -21.17 -30.20 39.93
CA ARG A 276 -20.15 -31.25 39.84
C ARG A 276 -19.78 -31.77 41.23
N LYS A 277 -19.49 -30.89 42.18
CA LYS A 277 -19.14 -31.28 43.56
C LYS A 277 -20.28 -31.97 44.29
N ARG A 278 -21.52 -31.52 44.06
CA ARG A 278 -22.72 -32.16 44.62
C ARG A 278 -22.85 -33.61 44.14
N LEU A 279 -22.55 -33.88 42.87
CA LEU A 279 -22.58 -35.24 42.31
C LEU A 279 -21.42 -36.09 42.83
N GLU A 280 -20.20 -35.54 42.91
CA GLU A 280 -19.03 -36.23 43.45
C GLU A 280 -19.20 -36.61 44.94
N SER A 281 -19.91 -35.79 45.72
CA SER A 281 -20.21 -36.07 47.14
C SER A 281 -21.33 -37.09 47.36
N GLN A 282 -22.05 -37.48 46.30
CA GLN A 282 -23.15 -38.45 46.34
C GLN A 282 -22.75 -39.86 45.84
N LEU A 283 -21.52 -40.01 45.34
CA LEU A 283 -20.89 -41.29 44.96
C LEU A 283 -20.15 -41.90 46.16
#